data_AF-A0A2N0QEN0-F1
#
_entry.id   AF-A0A2N0QEN0-F1
#
_cell.length_a   1.000
_cell.length_b   1.000
_cell.length_c   1.000
_cell.angle_alpha   90.00
_cell.angle_beta   90.00
_cell.angle_gamma   90.00
#
_symmetry.space_group_name_H-M   'P 1'
#
loop_
_entity.id
_entity.type
_entity.pdbx_description
1 polymer ?
#
loop_
_entity_poly.entity_id
_entity_poly.type
_entity_poly.pdbx_seq_one_letter_code
_entity_poly.pdbx_strand_id
1 'polypeptide(L)'
;MRLNQSLLLLTVLFALIAVASCAIKTCTPVYVVESGDTLEKIANKLKVTLLVLKRANPCITNPNVIFPGCIIRIPNATRCF
;
A
#
# COMPACT_ATOMS: atom_id res chain seq x y z
N MET A 1 -28.14 5.69 -43.08
CA MET A 1 -28.20 6.07 -41.64
C MET A 1 -26.90 6.79 -41.31
N ARG A 2 -26.92 8.11 -41.08
CA ARG A 2 -25.70 8.83 -40.66
C ARG A 2 -25.55 8.65 -39.16
N LEU A 3 -24.43 8.06 -38.73
CA LEU A 3 -24.14 7.85 -37.32
C LEU A 3 -23.87 9.21 -36.67
N ASN A 4 -24.55 9.51 -35.56
CA ASN A 4 -24.40 10.79 -34.86
C ASN A 4 -23.06 10.81 -34.10
N GLN A 5 -22.07 11.49 -34.67
CA GLN A 5 -20.71 11.56 -34.13
C GLN A 5 -20.68 12.09 -32.68
N SER A 6 -21.60 12.96 -32.30
CA SER A 6 -21.72 13.46 -30.93
C SER A 6 -22.11 12.37 -29.91
N LEU A 7 -22.94 11.41 -30.32
CA LEU A 7 -23.31 10.25 -29.48
C LEU A 7 -22.18 9.22 -29.39
N LEU A 8 -21.40 9.07 -30.47
CA LEU A 8 -20.20 8.23 -30.51
C LEU A 8 -19.12 8.78 -29.55
N LEU A 9 -18.90 10.09 -29.52
CA LEU A 9 -17.90 10.70 -28.63
C LEU A 9 -18.26 10.56 -27.15
N LEU A 10 -19.54 10.70 -26.79
CA LEU A 10 -20.01 10.57 -25.41
C LEU A 10 -19.87 9.14 -24.88
N THR A 11 -20.17 8.15 -25.72
CA THR A 11 -20.07 6.72 -25.35
C THR A 11 -18.62 6.26 -25.23
N VAL A 12 -17.73 6.74 -26.11
CA VAL A 12 -16.28 6.50 -26.00
C VAL A 12 -15.70 7.15 -24.74
N LEU A 13 -16.12 8.37 -24.39
CA LEU A 13 -15.70 9.05 -23.16
C LEU A 13 -16.09 8.26 -21.89
N PHE A 14 -17.32 7.76 -21.84
CA PHE A 14 -17.81 6.96 -20.71
C PHE A 14 -17.05 5.62 -20.59
N ALA A 15 -16.79 4.96 -21.72
CA ALA A 15 -16.03 3.70 -21.75
C ALA A 15 -14.56 3.89 -21.30
N LEU A 16 -13.91 5.00 -21.67
CA LEU A 16 -12.54 5.31 -21.24
C LEU A 16 -12.42 5.48 -19.72
N ILE A 17 -13.45 6.01 -19.07
CA ILE A 17 -13.45 6.22 -17.60
C ILE A 17 -13.59 4.89 -16.85
N ALA A 18 -14.40 3.94 -17.36
CA ALA A 18 -14.67 2.66 -16.70
C ALA A 18 -13.49 1.67 -16.73
N VAL A 19 -12.63 1.74 -17.75
CA VAL A 19 -11.47 0.83 -17.90
C VAL A 19 -10.34 1.18 -16.92
N ALA A 20 -10.31 2.39 -16.36
CA ALA A 20 -9.25 2.85 -15.45
C ALA A 20 -9.33 2.23 -14.04
N SER A 21 -10.47 1.64 -13.65
CA SER A 21 -10.73 1.23 -12.26
C SER A 21 -10.16 -0.14 -11.86
N CYS A 22 -9.65 -0.93 -12.79
CA CYS A 22 -9.14 -2.28 -12.51
C CYS A 22 -7.60 -2.35 -12.33
N ALA A 23 -6.87 -1.24 -12.50
CA ALA A 23 -5.42 -1.29 -12.70
C ALA A 23 -4.53 -0.90 -11.49
N ILE A 24 -5.10 -0.56 -10.32
CA ILE A 24 -4.30 -0.10 -9.17
C ILE A 24 -4.87 -0.65 -7.85
N LYS A 25 -4.57 -1.92 -7.55
CA LYS A 25 -4.79 -2.48 -6.21
C LYS A 25 -3.55 -2.20 -5.36
N THR A 26 -3.66 -1.26 -4.43
CA THR A 26 -2.59 -1.01 -3.45
C THR A 26 -2.66 -2.07 -2.36
N CYS A 27 -1.61 -2.89 -2.27
CA CYS A 27 -1.40 -3.69 -1.07
C CYS A 27 -0.46 -2.96 -0.14
N THR A 28 -0.80 -2.97 1.13
CA THR A 28 0.12 -2.55 2.17
C THR A 28 0.82 -3.80 2.68
N PRO A 29 2.11 -4.01 2.34
CA PRO A 29 2.86 -5.13 2.89
C PRO A 29 2.97 -4.98 4.41
N VAL A 30 2.96 -6.12 5.09
CA VAL A 30 3.07 -6.21 6.55
C VAL A 30 4.16 -7.20 6.94
N TYR A 31 4.73 -7.00 8.13
CA TYR A 31 5.68 -7.91 8.75
C TYR A 31 5.10 -8.41 10.07
N VAL A 32 5.15 -9.72 10.31
CA VAL A 32 4.77 -10.31 11.59
C VAL A 32 6.02 -10.43 12.44
N VAL A 33 6.00 -9.81 13.62
CA VAL A 33 7.14 -9.78 14.55
C VAL A 33 7.48 -11.20 15.01
N GLU A 34 8.76 -11.53 15.01
CA GLU A 34 9.30 -12.79 15.53
C GLU A 34 10.01 -12.59 16.89
N SER A 35 10.32 -13.69 17.57
CA SER A 35 11.05 -13.61 18.85
C SER A 35 12.44 -13.02 18.66
N GLY A 36 12.79 -12.01 19.47
CA GLY A 36 14.08 -11.32 19.42
C GLY A 36 14.17 -10.15 18.43
N ASP A 37 13.08 -9.84 17.72
CA ASP A 37 12.98 -8.66 16.86
C ASP A 37 12.93 -7.36 17.66
N THR A 38 13.47 -6.31 17.05
CA THR A 38 13.25 -4.92 17.45
C THR A 38 12.84 -4.13 16.21
N LEU A 39 12.16 -2.99 16.37
CA LEU A 39 11.80 -2.13 15.24
C LEU A 39 13.01 -1.69 14.42
N GLU A 40 14.17 -1.52 15.06
CA GLU A 40 15.42 -1.18 14.38
C GLU A 40 15.97 -2.33 13.53
N LYS A 41 15.99 -3.57 14.06
CA LYS A 41 16.37 -4.76 13.29
C LYS A 41 15.44 -4.97 12.09
N ILE A 42 14.14 -4.79 12.29
CA ILE A 42 13.13 -4.91 11.23
C ILE A 42 13.36 -3.81 10.17
N ALA A 43 13.56 -2.56 10.58
CA ALA A 43 13.84 -1.46 9.67
C ALA A 43 15.08 -1.75 8.79
N ASN A 44 16.16 -2.23 9.40
CA ASN A 44 17.39 -2.62 8.70
C ASN A 44 17.16 -3.79 7.73
N LYS A 45 16.45 -4.84 8.16
CA LYS A 45 16.08 -6.00 7.34
C LYS A 45 15.27 -5.59 6.10
N LEU A 46 14.35 -4.65 6.27
CA LEU A 46 13.47 -4.15 5.22
C LEU A 46 14.06 -2.97 4.42
N LYS A 47 15.27 -2.52 4.76
CA LYS A 47 15.94 -1.35 4.14
C LYS A 47 15.07 -0.08 4.17
N VAL A 48 14.31 0.11 5.25
CA VAL A 48 13.55 1.33 5.53
C VAL A 48 14.14 2.04 6.74
N THR A 49 13.98 3.35 6.83
CA THR A 49 14.46 4.07 8.03
C THR A 49 13.52 3.80 9.22
N LEU A 50 14.09 3.69 10.43
CA LEU A 50 13.31 3.55 11.65
C LEU A 50 12.27 4.68 11.80
N LEU A 51 12.63 5.91 11.41
CA LEU A 51 11.72 7.05 11.44
C LEU A 51 10.48 6.82 10.58
N VAL A 52 10.67 6.35 9.34
CA VAL A 52 9.58 6.11 8.39
C VAL A 52 8.74 4.92 8.83
N LEU A 53 9.36 3.87 9.37
CA LEU A 53 8.67 2.72 9.95
C LEU A 53 7.81 3.11 11.17
N LYS A 54 8.34 3.94 12.08
CA LYS A 54 7.58 4.47 13.22
C LYS A 54 6.39 5.31 12.79
N ARG A 55 6.58 6.20 11.79
CA ARG A 55 5.48 7.03 11.25
C ARG A 55 4.34 6.20 10.68
N ALA A 56 4.64 5.06 10.06
CA ALA A 56 3.62 4.14 9.55
C ALA A 56 2.90 3.33 10.64
N ASN A 57 3.45 3.29 11.85
CA ASN A 57 2.96 2.48 12.97
C ASN A 57 2.78 3.35 14.24
N PRO A 58 1.89 4.37 14.21
CA PRO A 58 1.70 5.29 15.34
C PRO A 58 1.15 4.60 16.60
N CYS A 59 0.59 3.39 16.48
CA CYS A 59 0.17 2.58 17.61
C CYS A 59 1.33 2.04 18.46
N ILE A 60 2.57 2.07 17.96
CA ILE A 60 3.74 1.62 18.70
C ILE A 60 4.36 2.81 19.44
N THR A 61 4.02 2.96 20.71
CA THR A 61 4.48 4.06 21.55
C THR A 61 5.96 3.92 21.92
N ASN A 62 6.41 2.70 22.24
CA ASN A 62 7.80 2.41 22.58
C ASN A 62 8.43 1.50 21.51
N PRO A 63 9.37 2.00 20.69
CA PRO A 63 9.98 1.22 19.61
C PRO A 63 10.77 -0.01 20.06
N ASN A 64 11.17 -0.05 21.33
CA ASN A 64 11.92 -1.14 21.92
C ASN A 64 11.01 -2.22 22.53
N VAL A 65 9.69 -1.99 22.54
CA VAL A 65 8.70 -2.91 23.10
C VAL A 65 7.72 -3.30 22.00
N ILE A 66 8.06 -4.40 21.31
CA ILE A 66 7.21 -5.09 20.36
C ILE A 66 7.16 -6.57 20.73
N PHE A 67 6.04 -7.22 20.46
CA PHE A 67 5.82 -8.62 20.85
C PHE A 67 5.72 -9.52 19.62
N PRO A 68 6.16 -10.78 19.71
CA PRO A 68 5.95 -11.76 18.65
C PRO A 68 4.47 -11.86 18.26
N GLY A 69 4.19 -11.94 16.97
CA GLY A 69 2.83 -11.92 16.42
C GLY A 69 2.25 -10.52 16.18
N CYS A 70 2.88 -9.45 16.65
CA CYS A 70 2.49 -8.09 16.27
C CYS A 70 2.63 -7.89 14.75
N ILE A 71 1.69 -7.15 14.15
CA ILE A 71 1.72 -6.81 12.73
C ILE A 71 2.29 -5.40 12.57
N ILE A 72 3.43 -5.30 11.89
CA ILE A 72 4.08 -4.04 11.53
C ILE A 72 3.70 -3.69 10.09
N ARG A 73 3.14 -2.50 9.89
CA ARG A 73 2.87 -1.94 8.56
C ARG A 73 4.18 -1.48 7.93
N ILE A 74 4.47 -1.95 6.74
CA ILE A 74 5.69 -1.57 6.02
C ILE A 74 5.38 -0.34 5.16
N PRO A 75 6.14 0.76 5.32
CA PRO A 75 5.94 1.99 4.57
C PRO A 75 6.44 1.85 3.13
N ASN A 76 5.63 1.22 2.28
CA ASN A 76 5.63 1.41 0.83
C ASN A 76 4.40 0.67 0.27
N ALA A 77 3.44 1.40 -0.31
CA ALA A 77 2.31 0.74 -0.97
C ALA A 77 2.83 0.08 -2.23
N THR A 78 2.90 -1.25 -2.23
CA THR A 78 3.29 -1.99 -3.44
C THR A 78 2.01 -2.26 -4.23
N ARG A 79 2.05 -2.09 -5.55
CA ARG A 79 0.94 -2.53 -6.39
C ARG A 79 0.89 -4.05 -6.31
N CYS A 80 -0.22 -4.59 -5.83
CA CYS A 80 -0.53 -5.98 -6.06
C CYS A 80 -1.16 -6.10 -7.44
N PHE A 81 -0.76 -7.13 -8.16
CA PHE A 81 -1.43 -7.61 -9.35
C PHE A 81 -2.51 -8.63 -8.96
#